data_AF-A0A938U4E8-F1
#
_entry.id   AF-A0A938U4E8-F1
#
_cell.length_a   1.000
_cell.length_b   1.000
_cell.length_c   1.000
_cell.angle_alpha   90.00
_cell.angle_beta   90.00
_cell.angle_gamma   90.00
#
_symmetry.space_group_name_H-M   'P 1'
#
loop_
_entity.id
_entity.type
_entity.pdbx_description
1 polymer ?
#
loop_
_entity_poly.entity_id
_entity_poly.type
_entity_poly.pdbx_seq_one_letter_code
_entity_poly.pdbx_strand_id
1 'polypeptide(L)'
;MLCVPSTTATAPAKTAAPATTVTPATATAALAMFWIDAQPTRADDFARCVAARGCAPRVGMKVTAMPDGALLGASWTEARSLCSFLGRRLPTIWEWEAAVTAGVIAPTAPEWTGTLVEAARSKRPPAEATTTVLPDGSLDLQGPCGGIDPCLPATAAAVGIVESGHASRAVRPIGVALGTSPPKRPPAPVQKDTMVRCATSQPWLTAFPPLALQAPRAPRPETTTPSPEQRTIAWGIDGDRLEDKGVCSEQVRATWKPEHQKGGHAMMSCRDPVSYVLPNEKHMFAWRRYVEHLGGGYVGVASDQNYNLAALARSEWVWLMDYDPNIVRLHRVVRVALLRAETPQAFVEQFAPAARDGMLAAIEQEYAAFPELPLLRQFYLSYAGRLYGYYAGVTKPHPQDVGWGWLAHDDQFAWIRRLTQQGRIVPIGGDMLGKKSMRNIGEAARQLGVPIRVYYTSNAPLSWGGILSKEYKDNVRGLPMDAESVVVATFNSGAFAQKDYWHYHVSSGLLQQERLAWPAVTHVRQLAWDRIPTDDGDLTIVGLRSTPRE
;
A
#
# COMPACT_ATOMS: atom_id res chain seq x y z
N MET A 1 4.93 19.35 -18.05
CA MET A 1 4.75 19.97 -16.72
C MET A 1 5.85 20.98 -16.52
N LEU A 2 5.61 22.00 -15.71
CA LEU A 2 6.55 23.07 -15.41
C LEU A 2 7.07 22.90 -13.98
N CYS A 3 8.38 23.05 -13.78
CA CYS A 3 9.02 22.95 -12.48
C CYS A 3 8.84 24.27 -11.71
N VAL A 4 8.43 24.17 -10.46
CA VAL A 4 8.41 25.29 -9.51
C VAL A 4 9.44 24.96 -8.42
N PRO A 5 10.55 25.73 -8.32
CA PRO A 5 11.55 25.52 -7.28
C PRO A 5 10.96 25.66 -5.87
N SER A 6 11.64 25.09 -4.87
CA SER A 6 11.26 25.26 -3.48
C SER A 6 11.11 26.76 -3.15
N THR A 7 10.01 27.12 -2.51
CA THR A 7 9.65 28.51 -2.26
C THR A 7 8.80 28.63 -1.01
N THR A 8 8.60 29.85 -0.54
CA THR A 8 7.70 30.17 0.57
C THR A 8 6.46 30.84 0.00
N ALA A 9 5.30 30.22 0.20
CA ALA A 9 4.03 30.74 -0.30
C ALA A 9 3.19 31.25 0.87
N THR A 10 2.73 32.49 0.80
CA THR A 10 1.76 33.04 1.75
C THR A 10 0.37 32.93 1.15
N ALA A 11 -0.57 32.28 1.84
CA ALA A 11 -1.96 32.33 1.44
C ALA A 11 -2.45 33.80 1.51
N PRO A 12 -2.93 34.42 0.42
CA PRO A 12 -3.37 35.81 0.42
C PRO A 12 -4.57 36.05 1.35
N ALA A 13 -4.56 37.19 2.04
CA ALA A 13 -5.63 37.66 2.91
C ALA A 13 -6.73 38.40 2.12
N LYS A 14 -7.97 37.91 2.19
CA LYS A 14 -9.27 38.55 1.81
C LYS A 14 -9.44 39.14 0.39
N THR A 15 -10.66 39.03 -0.15
CA THR A 15 -11.46 40.20 -0.62
C THR A 15 -12.94 39.85 -0.92
N ALA A 16 -13.82 40.59 -0.23
CA ALA A 16 -15.23 41.00 -0.43
C ALA A 16 -16.36 40.08 -1.01
N ALA A 17 -17.50 40.11 -0.27
CA ALA A 17 -18.92 39.90 -0.64
C ALA A 17 -19.60 38.55 -0.26
N PRO A 18 -20.92 38.55 0.05
CA PRO A 18 -21.46 37.77 1.17
C PRO A 18 -22.02 36.40 0.76
N ALA A 19 -21.41 35.34 1.27
CA ALA A 19 -22.09 34.16 1.82
C ALA A 19 -21.03 33.31 2.53
N THR A 20 -21.16 33.19 3.85
CA THR A 20 -20.38 32.26 4.70
C THR A 20 -18.86 32.31 4.50
N THR A 21 -18.24 33.45 4.84
CA THR A 21 -16.79 33.65 4.78
C THR A 21 -16.07 32.89 5.89
N VAL A 22 -15.25 31.92 5.50
CA VAL A 22 -14.17 31.33 6.31
C VAL A 22 -12.88 32.07 5.98
N THR A 23 -12.22 32.63 6.99
CA THR A 23 -10.89 33.27 6.86
C THR A 23 -9.82 32.20 7.12
N PRO A 24 -8.97 31.81 6.15
CA PRO A 24 -7.69 31.24 6.49
C PRO A 24 -6.89 32.36 7.15
N ALA A 25 -6.33 32.12 8.34
CA ALA A 25 -5.25 32.97 8.83
C ALA A 25 -4.18 33.07 7.72
N THR A 26 -3.49 34.21 7.61
CA THR A 26 -2.28 34.39 6.78
C THR A 26 -1.25 33.34 7.18
N ALA A 27 -1.37 32.14 6.62
CA ALA A 27 -0.51 31.02 6.86
C ALA A 27 0.51 30.99 5.72
N THR A 28 1.74 31.30 6.07
CA THR A 28 2.90 31.09 5.22
C THR A 28 3.30 29.62 5.29
N ALA A 29 3.44 28.95 4.15
CA ALA A 29 3.85 27.57 4.04
C ALA A 29 5.15 27.46 3.23
N ALA A 30 6.10 26.68 3.73
CA ALA A 30 7.27 26.28 2.95
C ALA A 30 6.84 25.18 1.96
N LEU A 31 7.06 25.43 0.68
CA LEU A 31 6.80 24.47 -0.39
C LEU A 31 8.11 23.84 -0.84
N ALA A 32 8.15 22.51 -0.83
CA ALA A 32 9.16 21.77 -1.56
C ALA A 32 8.97 21.97 -3.06
N MET A 33 10.04 21.71 -3.83
CA MET A 33 9.97 21.67 -5.29
C MET A 33 8.82 20.77 -5.78
N PHE A 34 8.07 21.24 -6.76
CA PHE A 34 6.97 20.49 -7.36
C PHE A 34 6.86 20.79 -8.86
N TRP A 35 6.07 19.99 -9.55
CA TRP A 35 5.73 20.17 -10.96
C TRP A 35 4.23 20.40 -11.10
N ILE A 36 3.85 21.35 -11.95
CA ILE A 36 2.44 21.65 -12.25
C ILE A 36 2.19 21.61 -13.76
N ASP A 37 0.99 21.24 -14.17
CA ASP A 37 0.63 21.23 -15.59
C ASP A 37 0.66 22.64 -16.17
N ALA A 38 1.24 22.78 -17.38
CA ALA A 38 1.29 24.06 -18.09
C ALA A 38 -0.10 24.50 -18.56
N GLN A 39 -0.95 23.54 -18.92
CA GLN A 39 -2.34 23.75 -19.35
C GLN A 39 -3.29 22.91 -18.50
N PRO A 40 -4.58 23.30 -18.37
CA PRO A 40 -5.59 22.44 -17.74
C PRO A 40 -5.68 21.08 -18.42
N THR A 41 -6.18 20.07 -17.70
CA THR A 41 -6.41 18.75 -18.25
C THR A 41 -7.50 18.79 -19.32
N ARG A 42 -7.44 17.86 -20.27
CA ARG A 42 -8.33 17.86 -21.43
C ARG A 42 -9.56 17.00 -21.20
N ALA A 43 -10.64 17.31 -21.93
CA ALA A 43 -11.82 16.46 -21.98
C ALA A 43 -11.48 15.01 -22.42
N ASP A 44 -10.52 14.85 -23.32
CA ASP A 44 -10.03 13.55 -23.80
C ASP A 44 -9.32 12.75 -22.69
N ASP A 45 -8.59 13.41 -21.79
CA ASP A 45 -7.98 12.76 -20.63
C ASP A 45 -9.04 12.20 -19.69
N PHE A 46 -10.11 12.96 -19.48
CA PHE A 46 -11.25 12.50 -18.69
C PHE A 46 -11.98 11.33 -19.37
N ALA A 47 -12.20 11.40 -20.68
CA ALA A 47 -12.79 10.29 -21.44
C ALA A 47 -11.95 9.01 -21.33
N ARG A 48 -10.62 9.11 -21.45
CA ARG A 48 -9.69 7.98 -21.23
C ARG A 48 -9.78 7.44 -19.80
N CYS A 49 -9.83 8.32 -18.81
CA CYS A 49 -9.98 7.94 -17.41
C CYS A 49 -11.29 7.17 -17.16
N VAL A 50 -12.40 7.61 -17.76
CA VAL A 50 -13.70 6.92 -17.67
C VAL A 50 -13.67 5.57 -18.37
N ALA A 51 -13.11 5.49 -19.58
CA ALA A 51 -12.96 4.24 -20.33
C ALA A 51 -12.13 3.20 -19.56
N ALA A 52 -11.10 3.66 -18.85
CA ALA A 52 -10.25 2.86 -17.98
C ALA A 52 -10.88 2.52 -16.61
N ARG A 53 -12.10 2.99 -16.33
CA ARG A 53 -12.77 2.91 -15.01
C ARG A 53 -12.06 3.65 -13.88
N GLY A 54 -11.05 4.48 -14.17
CA GLY A 54 -10.35 5.30 -13.18
C GLY A 54 -11.16 6.51 -12.73
N CYS A 55 -12.08 6.97 -13.57
CA CYS A 55 -13.03 8.04 -13.27
C CYS A 55 -14.46 7.50 -13.37
N ALA A 56 -15.30 7.87 -12.40
CA ALA A 56 -16.73 7.58 -12.43
C ALA A 56 -17.48 8.91 -12.66
N PRO A 57 -17.98 9.17 -13.88
CA PRO A 57 -18.73 10.40 -14.15
C PRO A 57 -20.04 10.37 -13.38
N ARG A 58 -20.41 11.49 -12.77
CA ARG A 58 -21.70 11.65 -12.10
C ARG A 58 -22.85 11.51 -13.12
N VAL A 59 -24.00 11.01 -12.64
CA VAL A 59 -25.19 10.83 -13.47
C VAL A 59 -25.57 12.15 -14.14
N GLY A 60 -25.79 12.12 -15.46
CA GLY A 60 -26.15 13.30 -16.25
C GLY A 60 -25.01 14.28 -16.52
N MET A 61 -23.76 13.97 -16.16
CA MET A 61 -22.60 14.76 -16.57
C MET A 61 -22.50 14.80 -18.09
N LYS A 62 -22.43 16.01 -18.65
CA LYS A 62 -21.99 16.24 -20.03
C LYS A 62 -20.54 16.70 -19.97
N VAL A 63 -19.64 15.91 -20.55
CA VAL A 63 -18.23 16.33 -20.71
C VAL A 63 -18.24 17.57 -21.58
N THR A 64 -17.88 18.70 -20.99
CA THR A 64 -17.82 19.99 -21.68
C THR A 64 -16.36 20.34 -21.86
N ALA A 65 -16.01 20.78 -23.07
CA ALA A 65 -14.68 21.23 -23.40
C ALA A 65 -14.73 22.72 -23.76
N MET A 66 -13.72 23.47 -23.33
CA MET A 66 -13.41 24.76 -23.93
C MET A 66 -13.02 24.59 -25.40
N PRO A 67 -12.99 25.68 -26.20
CA PRO A 67 -12.53 25.62 -27.59
C PRO A 67 -11.12 25.04 -27.76
N ASP A 68 -10.24 25.21 -26.77
CA ASP A 68 -8.88 24.65 -26.74
C ASP A 68 -8.82 23.19 -26.25
N GLY A 69 -9.97 22.62 -25.86
CA GLY A 69 -10.12 21.24 -25.36
C GLY A 69 -10.02 21.08 -23.84
N ALA A 70 -9.83 22.16 -23.06
CA ALA A 70 -9.77 22.08 -21.60
C ALA A 70 -11.08 21.56 -20.99
N LEU A 71 -10.97 20.65 -20.02
CA LEU A 71 -12.11 20.06 -19.32
C LEU A 71 -12.81 21.10 -18.44
N LEU A 72 -14.12 21.22 -18.59
CA LEU A 72 -14.98 22.04 -17.74
C LEU A 72 -16.04 21.22 -17.02
N GLY A 73 -16.43 21.72 -15.84
CA GLY A 73 -17.61 21.22 -15.16
C GLY A 73 -17.40 19.86 -14.47
N ALA A 74 -16.16 19.41 -14.30
CA ALA A 74 -15.85 18.29 -13.43
C ALA A 74 -16.10 18.67 -11.97
N SER A 75 -16.69 17.77 -11.19
CA SER A 75 -16.70 17.88 -9.74
C SER A 75 -15.27 17.76 -9.20
N TRP A 76 -15.07 18.22 -7.98
CA TRP A 76 -13.77 18.07 -7.32
C TRP A 76 -13.29 16.61 -7.24
N THR A 77 -14.20 15.68 -6.96
CA THR A 77 -13.88 14.25 -6.87
C THR A 77 -13.50 13.66 -8.22
N GLU A 78 -14.16 14.09 -9.30
CA GLU A 78 -13.81 13.73 -10.68
C GLU A 78 -12.44 14.31 -11.06
N ALA A 79 -12.17 15.58 -10.69
CA ALA A 79 -10.90 16.25 -10.91
C ALA A 79 -9.74 15.53 -10.18
N ARG A 80 -9.94 15.15 -8.91
CA ARG A 80 -8.98 14.35 -8.14
C ARG A 80 -8.72 12.99 -8.78
N SER A 81 -9.78 12.29 -9.17
CA SER A 81 -9.66 10.95 -9.79
C SER A 81 -8.92 11.04 -11.12
N LEU A 82 -9.20 12.08 -11.92
CA LEU A 82 -8.49 12.38 -13.15
C LEU A 82 -7.01 12.68 -12.90
N CYS A 83 -6.67 13.54 -11.94
CA CYS A 83 -5.27 13.81 -11.63
C CYS A 83 -4.55 12.55 -11.16
N SER A 84 -5.19 11.72 -10.32
CA SER A 84 -4.63 10.44 -9.88
C SER A 84 -4.36 9.51 -11.08
N PHE A 85 -5.34 9.38 -11.99
CA PHE A 85 -5.22 8.62 -13.24
C PHE A 85 -4.07 9.08 -14.14
N LEU A 86 -3.79 10.38 -14.15
CA LEU A 86 -2.66 10.98 -14.86
C LEU A 86 -1.32 10.85 -14.11
N GLY A 87 -1.29 10.14 -12.97
CA GLY A 87 -0.12 9.94 -12.13
C GLY A 87 0.28 11.18 -11.33
N ARG A 88 -0.70 12.04 -11.04
CA ARG A 88 -0.57 13.37 -10.41
C ARG A 88 -1.59 13.50 -9.27
N ARG A 89 -1.76 14.70 -8.75
CA ARG A 89 -2.77 15.11 -7.77
C ARG A 89 -3.28 16.51 -8.09
N LEU A 90 -4.32 16.98 -7.40
CA LEU A 90 -4.64 18.41 -7.48
C LEU A 90 -3.53 19.21 -6.76
N PRO A 91 -3.13 20.39 -7.25
CA PRO A 91 -2.24 21.27 -6.51
C PRO A 91 -2.90 21.71 -5.21
N THR A 92 -2.14 21.86 -4.13
CA THR A 92 -2.64 22.63 -2.99
C THR A 92 -2.86 24.08 -3.41
N ILE A 93 -3.66 24.84 -2.64
CA ILE A 93 -3.85 26.26 -2.95
C ILE A 93 -2.53 27.05 -2.89
N TRP A 94 -1.61 26.71 -1.97
CA TRP A 94 -0.29 27.34 -1.91
C TRP A 94 0.56 27.04 -3.14
N GLU A 95 0.57 25.80 -3.63
CA GLU A 95 1.29 25.43 -4.86
C GLU A 95 0.73 26.14 -6.08
N TRP A 96 -0.60 26.21 -6.18
CA TRP A 96 -1.27 26.92 -7.25
C TRP A 96 -0.89 28.41 -7.24
N GLU A 97 -0.94 29.05 -6.07
CA GLU A 97 -0.59 30.48 -5.91
C GLU A 97 0.87 30.76 -6.15
N ALA A 98 1.77 29.89 -5.70
CA ALA A 98 3.19 30.00 -5.98
C ALA A 98 3.45 29.93 -7.49
N ALA A 99 2.78 29.02 -8.20
CA ALA A 99 2.92 28.90 -9.65
C ALA A 99 2.37 30.11 -10.41
N VAL A 100 1.24 30.69 -9.98
CA VAL A 100 0.69 31.93 -10.56
C VAL A 100 1.61 33.11 -10.28
N THR A 101 2.05 33.28 -9.03
CA THR A 101 2.92 34.40 -8.61
C THR A 101 4.26 34.37 -9.33
N ALA A 102 4.81 33.18 -9.56
CA ALA A 102 6.04 32.99 -10.32
C ALA A 102 5.86 33.16 -11.84
N GLY A 103 4.63 33.40 -12.33
CA GLY A 103 4.33 33.50 -13.77
C GLY A 103 4.49 32.17 -14.52
N VAL A 104 4.54 31.05 -13.80
CA VAL A 104 4.68 29.70 -14.38
C VAL A 104 3.37 29.25 -15.03
N ILE A 105 2.23 29.65 -14.45
CA ILE A 105 0.90 29.42 -15.03
C ILE A 105 0.10 30.72 -15.08
N ALA A 106 -0.81 30.81 -16.05
CA ALA A 106 -1.73 31.93 -16.23
C ALA A 106 -3.18 31.39 -16.35
N PRO A 107 -3.90 31.22 -15.22
CA PRO A 107 -5.23 30.62 -15.21
C PRO A 107 -6.27 31.55 -15.85
N THR A 108 -7.09 31.02 -16.75
CA THR A 108 -8.14 31.77 -17.48
C THR A 108 -9.54 31.57 -16.91
N ALA A 109 -9.70 30.65 -15.95
CA ALA A 109 -10.94 30.33 -15.27
C ALA A 109 -10.64 29.81 -13.84
N PRO A 110 -11.64 29.68 -12.96
CA PRO A 110 -11.46 29.00 -11.68
C PRO A 110 -10.90 27.58 -11.83
N GLU A 111 -10.00 27.15 -10.94
CA GLU A 111 -9.42 25.81 -10.95
C GLU A 111 -9.61 25.11 -9.60
N TRP A 112 -9.91 23.81 -9.63
CA TRP A 112 -9.96 23.00 -8.42
C TRP A 112 -8.58 22.88 -7.78
N THR A 113 -8.51 23.08 -6.45
CA THR A 113 -7.32 22.75 -5.65
C THR A 113 -7.58 21.55 -4.77
N GLY A 114 -6.53 20.88 -4.34
CA GLY A 114 -6.56 19.77 -3.40
C GLY A 114 -6.72 20.17 -1.94
N THR A 115 -6.83 21.47 -1.65
CA THR A 115 -6.83 21.97 -0.28
C THR A 115 -8.20 21.88 0.37
N LEU A 116 -8.23 21.24 1.54
CA LEU A 116 -9.37 21.13 2.42
C LEU A 116 -9.27 22.11 3.59
N VAL A 117 -10.44 22.59 3.99
CA VAL A 117 -10.63 23.46 5.14
C VAL A 117 -11.73 22.88 6.01
N GLU A 118 -11.65 22.99 7.33
CA GLU A 118 -12.77 22.62 8.18
C GLU A 118 -13.93 23.60 7.98
N ALA A 119 -15.12 23.08 7.69
CA ALA A 119 -16.33 23.88 7.60
C ALA A 119 -16.95 23.99 9.01
N ALA A 120 -17.15 25.22 9.50
CA ALA A 120 -17.73 25.46 10.82
C ALA A 120 -19.09 24.76 10.96
N ARG A 121 -19.26 23.92 11.98
CA ARG A 121 -20.57 23.36 12.36
C ARG A 121 -21.48 24.51 12.80
N SER A 122 -22.54 24.79 12.06
CA SER A 122 -23.38 25.98 12.26
C SER A 122 -23.96 26.09 13.68
N LYS A 123 -23.63 27.20 14.37
CA LYS A 123 -24.43 27.99 15.36
C LYS A 123 -23.55 28.92 16.24
N ARG A 124 -22.21 28.92 16.09
CA ARG A 124 -21.32 29.96 16.67
C ARG A 124 -20.66 30.82 15.60
N PRO A 125 -20.31 32.08 15.91
CA PRO A 125 -19.57 32.94 14.99
C PRO A 125 -18.23 32.27 14.61
N PRO A 126 -17.80 32.35 13.34
CA PRO A 126 -16.58 31.71 12.87
C PRO A 126 -15.37 32.56 13.26
N ALA A 127 -14.80 32.32 14.44
CA ALA A 127 -13.57 33.01 14.82
C ALA A 127 -12.31 32.31 14.26
N GLU A 128 -12.29 30.98 14.12
CA GLU A 128 -11.09 30.26 13.69
C GLU A 128 -11.49 29.02 12.90
N ALA A 129 -11.35 29.06 11.57
CA ALA A 129 -11.35 27.83 10.78
C ALA A 129 -9.90 27.40 10.64
N THR A 130 -9.59 26.22 11.15
CA THR A 130 -8.30 25.57 10.97
C THR A 130 -8.22 25.02 9.55
N THR A 131 -7.42 25.67 8.70
CA THR A 131 -6.98 25.10 7.42
C THR A 131 -6.35 23.75 7.70
N THR A 132 -6.74 22.70 6.97
CA THR A 132 -6.21 21.35 7.15
C THR A 132 -4.86 21.15 6.43
N VAL A 133 -4.23 22.24 6.01
CA VAL A 133 -2.80 22.25 5.73
C VAL A 133 -2.08 22.62 7.00
N LEU A 134 -1.28 21.66 7.46
CA LEU A 134 -0.58 21.77 8.70
C LEU A 134 0.59 22.75 8.54
N PRO A 135 0.85 23.61 9.54
CA PRO A 135 2.02 24.48 9.63
C PRO A 135 3.39 23.79 9.57
N ASP A 136 3.43 22.46 9.41
CA ASP A 136 4.60 21.60 9.51
C ASP A 136 5.17 21.12 8.16
N GLY A 137 4.58 21.54 7.03
CA GLY A 137 5.05 21.17 5.69
C GLY A 137 4.53 19.83 5.15
N SER A 138 3.51 19.24 5.78
CA SER A 138 2.86 18.03 5.26
C SER A 138 1.89 18.31 4.09
N LEU A 139 1.76 17.31 3.20
CA LEU A 139 0.78 17.34 2.11
C LEU A 139 -0.65 17.16 2.65
N ASP A 140 -1.56 18.00 2.15
CA ASP A 140 -3.01 17.75 2.27
C ASP A 140 -3.30 16.39 1.63
N LEU A 141 -3.99 15.50 2.33
CA LEU A 141 -4.27 14.14 1.86
C LEU A 141 -5.40 14.08 0.82
N GLN A 142 -5.61 15.18 0.10
CA GLN A 142 -6.35 15.28 -1.15
C GLN A 142 -7.68 14.54 -1.06
N GLY A 143 -8.55 14.86 -0.11
CA GLY A 143 -9.78 14.08 0.06
C GLY A 143 -10.56 14.33 1.33
N PRO A 144 -11.91 14.38 1.26
CA PRO A 144 -12.68 14.34 2.50
C PRO A 144 -12.21 13.14 3.33
N CYS A 145 -12.23 13.29 4.66
CA CYS A 145 -11.75 12.26 5.58
C CYS A 145 -10.24 11.96 5.45
N GLY A 146 -9.44 12.93 4.98
CA GLY A 146 -7.99 12.82 4.86
C GLY A 146 -7.53 11.75 3.87
N GLY A 147 -8.27 11.56 2.76
CA GLY A 147 -7.95 10.58 1.72
C GLY A 147 -8.46 9.15 1.99
N ILE A 148 -9.09 8.88 3.14
CA ILE A 148 -9.62 7.56 3.50
C ILE A 148 -10.88 7.25 2.70
N ASP A 149 -10.90 6.10 2.01
CA ASP A 149 -12.03 5.64 1.20
C ASP A 149 -12.40 4.17 1.52
N PRO A 150 -13.66 3.89 1.94
CA PRO A 150 -14.71 4.85 2.29
C PRO A 150 -14.37 5.61 3.59
N CYS A 151 -14.96 6.79 3.79
CA CYS A 151 -14.83 7.55 5.03
C CYS A 151 -15.15 6.67 6.26
N LEU A 152 -14.31 6.74 7.28
CA LEU A 152 -14.62 6.11 8.56
C LEU A 152 -15.52 7.05 9.39
N PRO A 153 -16.45 6.53 10.22
CA PRO A 153 -17.34 7.36 11.02
C PRO A 153 -16.61 8.41 11.88
N ALA A 154 -15.44 8.06 12.43
CA ALA A 154 -14.62 8.96 13.23
C ALA A 154 -13.91 10.06 12.40
N THR A 155 -13.85 9.92 11.07
CA THR A 155 -13.18 10.85 10.15
C THR A 155 -14.15 11.73 9.37
N ALA A 156 -15.46 11.54 9.57
CA ALA A 156 -16.53 12.28 8.91
C ALA A 156 -16.70 13.69 9.52
N ALA A 157 -15.83 14.63 9.13
CA ALA A 157 -15.99 16.05 9.42
C ALA A 157 -16.73 16.78 8.29
N ALA A 158 -17.42 17.88 8.63
CA ALA A 158 -17.87 18.84 7.63
C ALA A 158 -16.62 19.58 7.14
N VAL A 159 -16.24 19.35 5.88
CA VAL A 159 -15.05 19.96 5.26
C VAL A 159 -15.50 20.80 4.07
N GLY A 160 -14.79 21.87 3.79
CA GLY A 160 -14.89 22.65 2.56
C GLY A 160 -13.67 22.41 1.68
N ILE A 161 -13.83 22.59 0.36
CA ILE A 161 -12.72 22.65 -0.59
C ILE A 161 -12.46 24.09 -0.96
N VAL A 162 -11.19 24.45 -1.12
CA VAL A 162 -10.80 25.74 -1.69
C VAL A 162 -10.80 25.65 -3.21
N GLU A 163 -11.67 26.43 -3.84
CA GLU A 163 -11.63 26.72 -5.27
C GLU A 163 -10.76 27.96 -5.50
N SER A 164 -9.81 27.88 -6.43
CA SER A 164 -9.02 29.03 -6.87
C SER A 164 -9.83 29.86 -7.88
N GLY A 165 -9.67 31.18 -7.87
CA GLY A 165 -10.36 32.07 -8.81
C GLY A 165 -9.48 33.22 -9.28
N HIS A 166 -9.84 33.82 -10.41
CA HIS A 166 -9.12 34.92 -11.08
C HIS A 166 -9.12 36.23 -10.24
N ALA A 167 -10.00 36.34 -9.24
CA ALA A 167 -10.13 37.52 -8.36
C ALA A 167 -10.55 37.23 -6.91
N SER A 168 -10.97 36.00 -6.57
CA SER A 168 -11.35 35.61 -5.20
C SER A 168 -11.33 34.10 -4.99
N ARG A 169 -11.23 33.65 -3.73
CA ARG A 169 -11.33 32.23 -3.33
C ARG A 169 -12.74 31.92 -2.84
N ALA A 170 -13.28 30.77 -3.23
CA ALA A 170 -14.54 30.27 -2.67
C ALA A 170 -14.30 28.98 -1.88
N VAL A 171 -14.85 28.91 -0.66
CA VAL A 171 -14.92 27.66 0.10
C VAL A 171 -16.22 26.95 -0.25
N ARG A 172 -16.11 25.74 -0.80
CA ARG A 172 -17.27 24.93 -1.22
C ARG A 172 -17.51 23.83 -0.20
N PRO A 173 -18.65 23.81 0.52
CA PRO A 173 -18.92 22.81 1.54
C PRO A 173 -19.09 21.42 0.92
N ILE A 174 -18.48 20.42 1.55
CA ILE A 174 -18.69 19.00 1.32
C ILE A 174 -19.50 18.47 2.51
N GLY A 175 -20.78 18.19 2.29
CA GLY A 175 -21.63 17.59 3.34
C GLY A 175 -21.33 16.09 3.48
N VAL A 176 -20.81 15.66 4.64
CA VAL A 176 -20.76 14.22 4.96
C VAL A 176 -22.08 13.84 5.64
N ALA A 177 -22.90 13.02 4.97
CA ALA A 177 -24.15 12.53 5.55
C ALA A 177 -23.84 11.52 6.67
N LEU A 178 -23.95 11.97 7.93
CA LEU A 178 -23.94 11.14 9.13
C LEU A 178 -25.32 10.47 9.26
N GLY A 179 -25.57 9.36 8.57
CA GLY A 179 -26.90 8.74 8.65
C GLY A 179 -27.10 7.35 8.04
N THR A 180 -26.14 6.82 7.29
CA THR A 180 -26.20 5.44 6.79
C THR A 180 -24.86 4.79 7.02
N SER A 181 -24.82 3.64 7.70
CA SER A 181 -23.63 2.78 7.68
C SER A 181 -23.46 2.18 6.27
N PRO A 182 -22.25 2.22 5.66
CA PRO A 182 -21.14 3.15 5.88
C PRO A 182 -21.44 4.54 5.27
N PRO A 183 -20.84 5.64 5.78
CA PRO A 183 -21.08 6.98 5.25
C PRO A 183 -20.73 6.99 3.76
N LYS A 184 -21.75 7.25 2.94
CA LYS A 184 -21.58 7.32 1.49
C LYS A 184 -20.60 8.45 1.16
N ARG A 185 -19.88 8.29 0.04
CA ARG A 185 -19.05 9.35 -0.55
C ARG A 185 -19.85 10.66 -0.52
N PRO A 186 -19.35 11.74 0.10
CA PRO A 186 -20.12 12.96 0.18
C PRO A 186 -20.37 13.52 -1.23
N PRO A 187 -21.50 14.19 -1.49
CA PRO A 187 -21.71 14.86 -2.76
C PRO A 187 -20.60 15.87 -2.97
N ALA A 188 -19.80 15.64 -4.01
CA ALA A 188 -18.70 16.52 -4.36
C ALA A 188 -19.25 17.84 -4.93
N PRO A 189 -18.65 19.00 -4.62
CA PRO A 189 -19.07 20.25 -5.22
C PRO A 189 -18.88 20.18 -6.73
N VAL A 190 -19.84 20.76 -7.45
CA VAL A 190 -19.87 20.85 -8.92
C VAL A 190 -20.01 22.32 -9.27
N GLN A 191 -19.18 22.79 -10.18
CA GLN A 191 -19.21 24.16 -10.68
C GLN A 191 -18.91 24.13 -12.18
N LYS A 192 -19.77 24.77 -12.98
CA LYS A 192 -19.84 24.53 -14.44
C LYS A 192 -18.64 25.10 -15.21
N ASP A 193 -18.00 26.12 -14.66
CA ASP A 193 -16.91 26.92 -15.21
C ASP A 193 -15.55 26.60 -14.59
N THR A 194 -15.47 25.62 -13.68
CA THR A 194 -14.22 25.24 -13.03
C THR A 194 -13.43 24.23 -13.85
N MET A 195 -12.16 24.54 -14.05
CA MET A 195 -11.17 23.73 -14.74
C MET A 195 -10.41 22.80 -13.77
N VAL A 196 -9.69 21.86 -14.35
CA VAL A 196 -8.83 20.92 -13.61
C VAL A 196 -7.39 21.10 -14.04
N ARG A 197 -6.50 21.35 -13.09
CA ARG A 197 -5.06 21.34 -13.29
C ARG A 197 -4.43 20.40 -12.28
N CYS A 198 -3.43 19.63 -12.70
CA CYS A 198 -2.78 18.67 -11.81
C CYS A 198 -1.33 19.10 -11.51
N ALA A 199 -0.84 18.63 -10.37
CA ALA A 199 0.52 18.80 -9.90
C ALA A 199 1.09 17.48 -9.37
N THR A 200 2.40 17.40 -9.23
CA THR A 200 3.10 16.26 -8.63
C THR A 200 4.30 16.75 -7.84
N SER A 201 4.59 16.08 -6.72
CA SER A 201 5.83 16.29 -5.96
C SER A 201 7.00 15.50 -6.56
N GLN A 202 6.74 14.67 -7.56
CA GLN A 202 7.73 13.76 -8.14
C GLN A 202 7.96 14.09 -9.62
N PRO A 203 9.22 14.08 -10.10
CA PRO A 203 9.52 14.37 -11.49
C PRO A 203 9.29 13.16 -12.42
N TRP A 204 8.57 12.15 -11.95
CA TRP A 204 8.08 11.01 -12.72
C TRP A 204 6.59 10.82 -12.42
N LEU A 205 5.86 10.29 -13.39
CA LEU A 205 4.43 10.05 -13.27
C LEU A 205 4.15 8.55 -13.17
N THR A 206 3.07 8.20 -12.48
CA THR A 206 2.47 6.87 -12.62
C THR A 206 1.74 6.85 -13.96
N ALA A 207 2.10 5.93 -14.86
CA ALA A 207 1.37 5.79 -16.13
C ALA A 207 0.18 4.85 -15.97
N PHE A 208 -0.85 5.12 -16.76
CA PHE A 208 -1.90 4.15 -17.07
C PHE A 208 -1.84 3.81 -18.57
N PRO A 209 -1.62 2.53 -18.95
CA PRO A 209 -1.27 1.41 -18.07
C PRO A 209 0.14 1.56 -17.46
N PRO A 210 0.44 0.93 -16.31
CA PRO A 210 1.78 0.96 -15.69
C PRO A 210 2.88 0.37 -16.59
N LEU A 211 4.14 0.81 -16.44
CA LEU A 211 5.26 0.29 -17.23
C LEU A 211 5.45 -1.22 -17.10
N ALA A 212 5.21 -1.77 -15.90
CA ALA A 212 5.27 -3.21 -15.66
C ALA A 212 4.34 -4.02 -16.58
N LEU A 213 3.31 -3.38 -17.16
CA LEU A 213 2.45 -3.98 -18.18
C LEU A 213 2.94 -3.77 -19.61
N GLN A 214 3.65 -2.67 -19.87
CA GLN A 214 4.08 -2.30 -21.21
C GLN A 214 5.41 -2.99 -21.58
N ALA A 215 6.30 -3.20 -20.61
CA ALA A 215 7.62 -3.79 -20.79
C ALA A 215 7.96 -4.73 -19.61
N PRO A 216 7.85 -6.06 -19.79
CA PRO A 216 8.27 -7.03 -18.78
C PRO A 216 9.76 -6.86 -18.44
N ARG A 217 10.11 -7.02 -17.17
CA ARG A 217 11.52 -6.98 -16.73
C ARG A 217 12.25 -8.23 -17.25
N ALA A 218 13.48 -8.05 -17.73
CA ALA A 218 14.33 -9.16 -18.09
C ALA A 218 14.59 -10.06 -16.86
N PRO A 219 14.70 -11.39 -17.03
CA PRO A 219 15.11 -12.29 -15.97
C PRO A 219 16.42 -11.82 -15.32
N ARG A 220 16.47 -11.84 -13.98
CA ARG A 220 17.70 -11.54 -13.25
C ARG A 220 18.66 -12.73 -13.33
N PRO A 221 19.99 -12.48 -13.34
CA PRO A 221 20.97 -13.56 -13.28
C PRO A 221 20.81 -14.36 -11.99
N GLU A 222 21.28 -15.60 -12.02
CA GLU A 222 21.27 -16.45 -10.82
C GLU A 222 22.11 -15.84 -9.70
N THR A 223 21.66 -16.03 -8.45
CA THR A 223 22.42 -15.62 -7.28
C THR A 223 23.64 -16.51 -7.10
N THR A 224 24.80 -15.91 -6.82
CA THR A 224 25.98 -16.66 -6.42
C THR A 224 25.76 -17.32 -5.06
N THR A 225 26.47 -18.41 -4.76
CA THR A 225 26.42 -19.04 -3.43
C THR A 225 26.87 -18.03 -2.37
N PRO A 226 26.08 -17.79 -1.31
CA PRO A 226 26.44 -16.81 -0.29
C PRO A 226 27.66 -17.26 0.51
N SER A 227 28.48 -16.32 0.95
CA SER A 227 29.59 -16.60 1.87
C SER A 227 29.06 -16.99 3.25
N PRO A 228 29.88 -17.65 4.10
CA PRO A 228 29.53 -17.90 5.49
C PRO A 228 29.18 -16.62 6.25
N GLU A 229 29.91 -15.54 6.02
CA GLU A 229 29.66 -14.22 6.63
C GLU A 229 28.29 -13.66 6.23
N GLN A 230 27.94 -13.72 4.95
CA GLN A 230 26.61 -13.28 4.49
C GLN A 230 25.48 -14.08 5.14
N ARG A 231 25.66 -15.40 5.31
CA ARG A 231 24.70 -16.22 6.06
C ARG A 231 24.62 -15.80 7.53
N THR A 232 25.75 -15.52 8.17
CA THR A 232 25.78 -15.03 9.56
C THR A 232 25.03 -13.70 9.70
N ILE A 233 25.22 -12.76 8.76
CA ILE A 233 24.48 -11.49 8.74
C ILE A 233 22.97 -11.74 8.60
N ALA A 234 22.57 -12.57 7.64
CA ALA A 234 21.16 -12.82 7.36
C ALA A 234 20.43 -13.56 8.50
N TRP A 235 21.10 -14.51 9.17
CA TRP A 235 20.52 -15.30 10.28
C TRP A 235 20.76 -14.70 11.67
N GLY A 236 21.70 -13.76 11.80
CA GLY A 236 22.04 -13.07 13.05
C GLY A 236 21.03 -12.00 13.49
N ILE A 237 19.82 -12.03 12.94
CA ILE A 237 18.77 -11.05 13.22
C ILE A 237 18.14 -11.35 14.59
N ASP A 238 18.37 -10.45 15.56
CA ASP A 238 17.63 -10.43 16.81
C ASP A 238 16.18 -9.99 16.54
N GLY A 239 15.25 -10.94 16.62
CA GLY A 239 13.82 -10.71 16.37
C GLY A 239 13.10 -10.10 17.57
N ASP A 240 11.82 -9.77 17.38
CA ASP A 240 10.94 -9.39 18.48
C ASP A 240 10.58 -10.64 19.28
N ARG A 241 10.40 -10.46 20.59
CA ARG A 241 9.91 -11.51 21.48
C ARG A 241 8.40 -11.66 21.26
N LEU A 242 7.99 -12.76 20.65
CA LEU A 242 6.58 -12.96 20.28
C LEU A 242 5.65 -13.07 21.50
N GLU A 243 6.20 -13.44 22.65
CA GLU A 243 5.50 -13.48 23.93
C GLU A 243 5.16 -12.09 24.50
N ASP A 244 5.89 -11.03 24.12
CA ASP A 244 5.66 -9.67 24.64
C ASP A 244 4.29 -9.12 24.22
N LYS A 245 3.79 -9.57 23.07
CA LYS A 245 2.42 -9.29 22.63
C LYS A 245 1.56 -10.51 22.91
N GLY A 246 0.80 -10.52 23.99
CA GLY A 246 -0.09 -11.64 24.33
C GLY A 246 -1.18 -11.89 23.27
N VAL A 247 -1.79 -13.07 23.28
CA VAL A 247 -3.01 -13.35 22.50
C VAL A 247 -4.17 -12.54 23.08
N CYS A 248 -5.06 -12.02 22.24
CA CYS A 248 -6.20 -11.24 22.70
C CYS A 248 -7.11 -12.06 23.64
N SER A 249 -7.31 -11.55 24.87
CA SER A 249 -8.08 -12.21 25.91
C SER A 249 -9.56 -12.33 25.56
N GLU A 250 -10.28 -13.24 26.22
CA GLU A 250 -11.74 -13.36 26.06
C GLU A 250 -12.49 -12.04 26.29
N GLN A 251 -12.06 -11.25 27.27
CA GLN A 251 -12.65 -9.93 27.57
C GLN A 251 -12.47 -8.97 26.40
N VAL A 252 -11.28 -8.95 25.78
CA VAL A 252 -11.02 -8.15 24.58
C VAL A 252 -11.89 -8.65 23.42
N ARG A 253 -11.95 -9.97 23.20
CA ARG A 253 -12.74 -10.58 22.12
C ARG A 253 -14.24 -10.35 22.24
N ALA A 254 -14.76 -10.23 23.45
CA ALA A 254 -16.16 -9.88 23.69
C ALA A 254 -16.53 -8.47 23.17
N THR A 255 -15.55 -7.58 22.99
CA THR A 255 -15.77 -6.23 22.42
C THR A 255 -15.74 -6.20 20.89
N TRP A 256 -15.34 -7.30 20.25
CA TRP A 256 -15.22 -7.37 18.80
C TRP A 256 -16.57 -7.38 18.13
N LYS A 257 -16.62 -6.83 16.91
CA LYS A 257 -17.81 -6.90 16.06
C LYS A 257 -18.13 -8.37 15.72
N PRO A 258 -19.40 -8.73 15.47
CA PRO A 258 -19.80 -10.10 15.17
C PRO A 258 -19.02 -10.76 14.03
N GLU A 259 -18.58 -9.98 13.04
CA GLU A 259 -17.79 -10.49 11.91
C GLU A 259 -16.39 -10.94 12.34
N HIS A 260 -15.77 -10.21 13.27
CA HIS A 260 -14.44 -10.51 13.80
C HIS A 260 -14.46 -11.67 14.82
N GLN A 261 -15.62 -11.92 15.45
CA GLN A 261 -15.80 -13.07 16.34
C GLN A 261 -15.75 -14.42 15.59
N LYS A 262 -16.05 -14.43 14.29
CA LYS A 262 -16.06 -15.65 13.45
C LYS A 262 -14.69 -16.03 12.89
N GLY A 263 -13.74 -15.11 12.82
CA GLY A 263 -12.51 -15.32 12.04
C GLY A 263 -11.37 -14.40 12.46
N GLY A 264 -10.99 -14.46 13.74
CA GLY A 264 -9.79 -13.83 14.29
C GLY A 264 -9.73 -12.30 14.15
N HIS A 265 -9.01 -11.64 15.07
CA HIS A 265 -8.67 -10.24 14.93
C HIS A 265 -7.41 -9.92 15.74
N ALA A 266 -6.48 -9.16 15.17
CA ALA A 266 -5.36 -8.62 15.91
C ALA A 266 -5.71 -7.24 16.47
N MET A 267 -4.98 -6.79 17.49
CA MET A 267 -5.02 -5.40 17.93
C MET A 267 -3.60 -4.86 18.05
N MET A 268 -3.50 -3.55 18.25
CA MET A 268 -2.20 -2.92 18.53
C MET A 268 -1.51 -3.57 19.74
N SER A 269 -2.28 -4.00 20.74
CA SER A 269 -1.80 -4.55 22.01
C SER A 269 -1.80 -6.07 22.12
N CYS A 270 -2.45 -6.80 21.21
CA CYS A 270 -2.58 -8.25 21.31
C CYS A 270 -2.65 -8.95 19.95
N ARG A 271 -2.22 -10.20 19.91
CA ARG A 271 -2.21 -11.06 18.73
C ARG A 271 -3.56 -11.74 18.50
N ASP A 272 -3.83 -12.02 17.24
CA ASP A 272 -4.96 -12.84 16.84
C ASP A 272 -4.89 -14.23 17.50
N PRO A 273 -5.98 -14.73 18.12
CA PRO A 273 -6.06 -16.11 18.62
C PRO A 273 -6.08 -17.18 17.52
N VAL A 274 -6.36 -16.81 16.27
CA VAL A 274 -6.44 -17.73 15.13
C VAL A 274 -5.14 -17.68 14.32
N SER A 275 -4.53 -18.85 14.12
CA SER A 275 -3.36 -19.00 13.24
C SER A 275 -3.76 -19.27 11.78
N TYR A 276 -3.39 -18.36 10.89
CA TYR A 276 -3.66 -18.44 9.45
C TYR A 276 -2.57 -19.19 8.68
N VAL A 277 -2.41 -20.48 8.99
CA VAL A 277 -1.37 -21.34 8.40
C VAL A 277 -1.53 -21.52 6.89
N LEU A 278 -2.74 -21.40 6.35
CA LEU A 278 -3.01 -21.45 4.91
C LEU A 278 -3.44 -20.07 4.39
N PRO A 279 -3.03 -19.68 3.17
CA PRO A 279 -3.48 -18.45 2.55
C PRO A 279 -4.98 -18.49 2.23
N ASN A 280 -5.62 -17.31 2.26
CA ASN A 280 -7.00 -17.10 1.85
C ASN A 280 -7.15 -16.00 0.79
N GLU A 281 -6.04 -15.53 0.21
CA GLU A 281 -5.98 -14.57 -0.89
C GLU A 281 -6.03 -15.34 -2.23
N LYS A 282 -7.21 -15.43 -2.86
CA LYS A 282 -7.42 -16.31 -4.03
C LYS A 282 -6.92 -15.76 -5.37
N HIS A 283 -6.63 -14.46 -5.44
CA HIS A 283 -6.37 -13.72 -6.69
C HIS A 283 -4.96 -13.10 -6.70
N MET A 284 -4.03 -13.69 -5.94
CA MET A 284 -2.65 -13.22 -5.79
C MET A 284 -1.86 -13.21 -7.12
N PHE A 285 -2.27 -14.02 -8.10
CA PHE A 285 -1.67 -14.02 -9.44
C PHE A 285 -1.76 -12.66 -10.14
N ALA A 286 -2.69 -11.79 -9.75
CA ALA A 286 -2.76 -10.42 -10.25
C ALA A 286 -1.49 -9.60 -9.96
N TRP A 287 -0.71 -9.96 -8.95
CA TRP A 287 0.55 -9.28 -8.64
C TRP A 287 1.71 -9.68 -9.53
N ARG A 288 1.62 -10.82 -10.25
CA ARG A 288 2.78 -11.43 -10.94
C ARG A 288 3.60 -10.43 -11.74
N ARG A 289 2.98 -9.74 -12.69
CA ARG A 289 3.64 -8.78 -13.57
C ARG A 289 4.30 -7.57 -12.86
N TYR A 290 3.90 -7.28 -11.62
CA TYR A 290 4.48 -6.19 -10.85
C TYR A 290 5.70 -6.63 -10.04
N VAL A 291 5.73 -7.89 -9.62
CA VAL A 291 6.81 -8.46 -8.80
C VAL A 291 7.88 -9.16 -9.63
N GLU A 292 7.51 -9.68 -10.81
CA GLU A 292 8.38 -10.54 -11.61
C GLU A 292 9.73 -9.87 -11.93
N HIS A 293 10.80 -10.64 -11.66
CA HIS A 293 12.21 -10.28 -11.89
C HIS A 293 12.70 -8.99 -11.20
N LEU A 294 12.07 -8.57 -10.10
CA LEU A 294 12.56 -7.45 -9.30
C LEU A 294 13.98 -7.68 -8.75
N GLY A 295 14.32 -8.90 -8.35
CA GLY A 295 15.55 -9.21 -7.62
C GLY A 295 15.53 -8.63 -6.21
N GLY A 296 16.72 -8.42 -5.62
CA GLY A 296 16.85 -7.81 -4.31
C GLY A 296 16.27 -8.63 -3.16
N GLY A 297 16.10 -7.98 -2.01
CA GLY A 297 15.57 -8.56 -0.79
C GLY A 297 14.04 -8.57 -0.77
N TYR A 298 13.48 -9.62 -0.16
CA TYR A 298 12.06 -9.80 0.10
C TYR A 298 11.81 -9.79 1.60
N VAL A 299 10.81 -9.03 2.04
CA VAL A 299 10.29 -9.06 3.42
C VAL A 299 8.80 -9.33 3.34
N GLY A 300 8.30 -10.34 4.04
CA GLY A 300 6.87 -10.61 4.02
C GLY A 300 6.35 -11.27 5.29
N VAL A 301 5.08 -11.00 5.57
CA VAL A 301 4.29 -11.64 6.63
C VAL A 301 3.46 -12.80 6.08
N ALA A 302 2.76 -13.52 6.94
CA ALA A 302 1.88 -14.63 6.61
C ALA A 302 2.62 -15.85 6.00
N SER A 303 1.87 -16.76 5.38
CA SER A 303 2.29 -18.14 5.16
C SER A 303 2.85 -18.39 3.75
N ASP A 304 2.32 -19.40 3.05
CA ASP A 304 2.89 -19.98 1.83
C ASP A 304 2.97 -19.01 0.65
N GLN A 305 2.11 -18.00 0.60
CA GLN A 305 2.07 -17.03 -0.49
C GLN A 305 3.39 -16.30 -0.71
N ASN A 306 4.22 -16.19 0.33
CA ASN A 306 5.55 -15.59 0.24
C ASN A 306 6.45 -16.33 -0.77
N TYR A 307 6.34 -17.65 -0.88
CA TYR A 307 7.15 -18.44 -1.81
C TYR A 307 6.76 -18.18 -3.27
N ASN A 308 5.47 -17.95 -3.56
CA ASN A 308 5.03 -17.52 -4.90
C ASN A 308 5.68 -16.19 -5.29
N LEU A 309 5.57 -15.18 -4.42
CA LEU A 309 6.07 -13.84 -4.71
C LEU A 309 7.60 -13.79 -4.76
N ALA A 310 8.29 -14.48 -3.84
CA ALA A 310 9.75 -14.53 -3.83
C ALA A 310 10.32 -15.29 -5.04
N ALA A 311 9.64 -16.35 -5.52
CA ALA A 311 10.03 -17.07 -6.73
C ALA A 311 9.89 -16.20 -7.98
N LEU A 312 8.72 -15.56 -8.15
CA LEU A 312 8.46 -14.67 -9.28
C LEU A 312 9.42 -13.48 -9.28
N ALA A 313 9.65 -12.87 -8.12
CA ALA A 313 10.57 -11.76 -7.99
C ALA A 313 12.04 -12.15 -8.23
N ARG A 314 12.38 -13.44 -8.21
CA ARG A 314 13.77 -13.93 -8.18
C ARG A 314 14.55 -13.27 -7.04
N SER A 315 13.93 -13.21 -5.86
CA SER A 315 14.52 -12.56 -4.69
C SER A 315 15.83 -13.22 -4.26
N GLU A 316 16.79 -12.41 -3.83
CA GLU A 316 18.14 -12.84 -3.46
C GLU A 316 18.25 -13.24 -1.99
N TRP A 317 17.45 -12.58 -1.14
CA TRP A 317 17.29 -12.87 0.28
C TRP A 317 15.82 -12.74 0.64
N VAL A 318 15.33 -13.63 1.50
CA VAL A 318 13.91 -13.69 1.88
C VAL A 318 13.81 -13.74 3.40
N TRP A 319 13.29 -12.68 3.99
CA TRP A 319 12.97 -12.61 5.41
C TRP A 319 11.47 -12.81 5.60
N LEU A 320 11.11 -13.95 6.20
CA LEU A 320 9.73 -14.34 6.48
C LEU A 320 9.45 -14.02 7.93
N MET A 321 8.83 -12.87 8.18
CA MET A 321 8.64 -12.32 9.52
C MET A 321 7.17 -12.39 9.90
N ASP A 322 6.83 -13.00 11.03
CA ASP A 322 5.44 -13.04 11.50
C ASP A 322 5.34 -12.92 13.03
N TYR A 323 4.24 -12.31 13.50
CA TYR A 323 3.96 -12.15 14.92
C TYR A 323 3.35 -13.42 15.52
N ASP A 324 2.77 -14.28 14.67
CA ASP A 324 2.26 -15.59 15.05
C ASP A 324 3.39 -16.63 15.01
N PRO A 325 3.79 -17.19 16.17
CA PRO A 325 4.86 -18.17 16.24
C PRO A 325 4.54 -19.44 15.46
N ASN A 326 3.26 -19.77 15.21
CA ASN A 326 2.89 -20.91 14.36
C ASN A 326 3.25 -20.65 12.89
N ILE A 327 3.21 -19.41 12.42
CA ILE A 327 3.64 -19.06 11.06
C ILE A 327 5.17 -19.12 10.95
N VAL A 328 5.89 -18.70 11.98
CA VAL A 328 7.35 -18.89 12.02
C VAL A 328 7.72 -20.38 12.03
N ARG A 329 6.99 -21.21 12.79
CA ARG A 329 7.15 -22.68 12.80
C ARG A 329 6.80 -23.30 11.44
N LEU A 330 5.76 -22.81 10.77
CA LEU A 330 5.42 -23.23 9.40
C LEU A 330 6.64 -23.09 8.49
N HIS A 331 7.26 -21.91 8.43
CA HIS A 331 8.40 -21.69 7.55
C HIS A 331 9.62 -22.55 7.89
N ARG A 332 9.82 -22.88 9.17
CA ARG A 332 10.86 -23.84 9.61
C ARG A 332 10.55 -25.26 9.14
N VAL A 333 9.30 -25.72 9.26
CA VAL A 333 8.88 -27.03 8.71
C VAL A 333 9.01 -27.08 7.19
N VAL A 334 8.56 -26.03 6.49
CA VAL A 334 8.68 -25.92 5.04
C VAL A 334 10.14 -25.97 4.60
N ARG A 335 11.05 -25.32 5.34
CA ARG A 335 12.50 -25.44 5.12
C ARG A 335 12.98 -26.89 5.18
N VAL A 336 12.61 -27.63 6.23
CA VAL A 336 13.02 -29.06 6.36
C VAL A 336 12.47 -29.89 5.21
N ALA A 337 11.21 -29.65 4.81
CA ALA A 337 10.60 -30.35 3.68
C ALA A 337 11.33 -30.04 2.35
N LEU A 338 11.67 -28.78 2.10
CA LEU A 338 12.43 -28.34 0.92
C LEU A 338 13.83 -28.93 0.85
N LEU A 339 14.52 -29.06 1.98
CA LEU A 339 15.85 -29.69 2.04
C LEU A 339 15.81 -31.19 1.70
N ARG A 340 14.64 -31.83 1.83
CA ARG A 340 14.42 -33.26 1.59
C ARG A 340 13.78 -33.58 0.24
N ALA A 341 13.34 -32.57 -0.50
CA ALA A 341 12.58 -32.73 -1.73
C ALA A 341 13.36 -32.25 -2.95
N GLU A 342 13.35 -33.01 -4.04
CA GLU A 342 13.94 -32.61 -5.32
C GLU A 342 12.89 -32.09 -6.32
N THR A 343 11.62 -32.42 -6.11
CA THR A 343 10.49 -32.04 -6.96
C THR A 343 9.33 -31.51 -6.13
N PRO A 344 8.37 -30.77 -6.74
CA PRO A 344 7.17 -30.33 -6.04
C PRO A 344 6.39 -31.50 -5.41
N GLN A 345 6.26 -32.63 -6.11
CA GLN A 345 5.57 -33.80 -5.56
C GLN A 345 6.32 -34.35 -4.34
N ALA A 346 7.65 -34.50 -4.41
CA ALA A 346 8.45 -34.99 -3.28
C ALA A 346 8.34 -34.06 -2.05
N PHE A 347 8.14 -32.76 -2.27
CA PHE A 347 7.87 -31.79 -1.21
C PHE A 347 6.50 -32.02 -0.57
N VAL A 348 5.45 -32.19 -1.37
CA VAL A 348 4.10 -32.50 -0.89
C VAL A 348 4.11 -33.78 -0.03
N GLU A 349 4.80 -34.82 -0.49
CA GLU A 349 4.88 -36.10 0.22
C GLU A 349 5.52 -35.99 1.61
N GLN A 350 6.31 -34.95 1.91
CA GLN A 350 6.82 -34.73 3.28
C GLN A 350 5.70 -34.48 4.30
N PHE A 351 4.51 -34.09 3.87
CA PHE A 351 3.36 -33.85 4.74
C PHE A 351 2.40 -35.05 4.79
N ALA A 352 2.64 -36.10 4.01
CA ALA A 352 1.82 -37.31 4.01
C ALA A 352 1.98 -38.09 5.34
N PRO A 353 0.96 -38.87 5.75
CA PRO A 353 1.05 -39.70 6.96
C PRO A 353 2.28 -40.62 6.99
N ALA A 354 2.69 -41.15 5.84
CA ALA A 354 3.84 -42.04 5.71
C ALA A 354 5.20 -41.35 5.95
N ALA A 355 5.29 -40.03 5.75
CA ALA A 355 6.52 -39.27 5.95
C ALA A 355 6.72 -38.79 7.40
N ARG A 356 5.72 -39.01 8.27
CA ARG A 356 5.66 -38.45 9.64
C ARG A 356 6.94 -38.63 10.42
N ASP A 357 7.39 -39.88 10.58
CA ASP A 357 8.54 -40.18 11.44
C ASP A 357 9.84 -39.65 10.83
N GLY A 358 9.97 -39.76 9.51
CA GLY A 358 11.12 -39.22 8.78
C GLY A 358 11.22 -37.69 8.86
N MET A 359 10.09 -36.98 8.82
CA MET A 359 10.06 -35.53 9.00
C MET A 359 10.33 -35.10 10.44
N LEU A 360 9.80 -35.82 11.43
CA LEU A 360 10.10 -35.52 12.84
C LEU A 360 11.60 -35.70 13.14
N ALA A 361 12.21 -36.78 12.64
CA ALA A 361 13.65 -37.01 12.77
C ALA A 361 14.46 -35.90 12.07
N ALA A 362 14.03 -35.47 10.87
CA ALA A 362 14.70 -34.40 10.15
C ALA A 362 14.55 -33.02 10.83
N ILE A 363 13.38 -32.74 11.43
CA ILE A 363 13.15 -31.53 12.24
C ILE A 363 14.08 -31.54 13.46
N GLU A 364 14.18 -32.66 14.16
CA GLU A 364 15.08 -32.82 15.31
C GLU A 364 16.55 -32.62 14.92
N GLN A 365 16.96 -33.14 13.76
CA GLN A 365 18.32 -32.98 13.26
C GLN A 365 18.63 -31.51 12.87
N GLU A 366 17.79 -30.88 12.06
CA GLU A 366 18.00 -29.50 11.58
C GLU A 366 17.93 -28.48 12.73
N TYR A 367 17.05 -28.72 13.70
CA TYR A 367 16.74 -27.78 14.77
C TYR A 367 17.11 -28.32 16.16
N ALA A 368 18.16 -29.15 16.27
CA ALA A 368 18.61 -29.74 17.53
C ALA A 368 18.92 -28.69 18.61
N ALA A 369 19.45 -27.53 18.20
CA ALA A 369 19.77 -26.42 19.10
C ALA A 369 18.63 -25.38 19.24
N PHE A 370 17.47 -25.59 18.61
CA PHE A 370 16.38 -24.64 18.64
C PHE A 370 15.57 -24.79 19.95
N PRO A 371 15.44 -23.74 20.78
CA PRO A 371 14.78 -23.86 22.08
C PRO A 371 13.32 -24.32 22.01
N GLU A 372 12.59 -23.98 20.94
CA GLU A 372 11.20 -24.37 20.75
C GLU A 372 11.02 -25.64 19.90
N LEU A 373 12.04 -26.51 19.81
CA LEU A 373 11.96 -27.77 19.07
C LEU A 373 10.71 -28.61 19.44
N PRO A 374 10.30 -28.76 20.72
CA PRO A 374 9.06 -29.48 21.05
C PRO A 374 7.81 -28.86 20.40
N LEU A 375 7.70 -27.53 20.38
CA LEU A 375 6.58 -26.81 19.77
C LEU A 375 6.62 -26.90 18.25
N LEU A 376 7.81 -26.93 17.64
CA LEU A 376 7.97 -27.15 16.21
C LEU A 376 7.52 -28.55 15.78
N ARG A 377 7.87 -29.59 16.56
CA ARG A 377 7.40 -30.97 16.35
C ARG A 377 5.88 -31.06 16.51
N GLN A 378 5.35 -30.44 17.56
CA GLN A 378 3.90 -30.38 17.79
C GLN A 378 3.18 -29.68 16.63
N PHE A 379 3.71 -28.55 16.15
CA PHE A 379 3.15 -27.85 15.00
C PHE A 379 3.07 -28.77 13.77
N TYR A 380 4.14 -29.49 13.43
CA TYR A 380 4.11 -30.43 12.30
C TYR A 380 3.02 -31.49 12.49
N LEU A 381 2.95 -32.13 13.66
CA LEU A 381 1.93 -33.12 13.97
C LEU A 381 0.50 -32.59 13.84
N SER A 382 0.26 -31.34 14.27
CA SER A 382 -1.07 -30.72 14.22
C SER A 382 -1.49 -30.27 12.83
N TYR A 383 -0.54 -29.88 11.97
CA TYR A 383 -0.85 -29.25 10.68
C TYR A 383 -0.51 -30.09 9.45
N ALA A 384 0.27 -31.18 9.56
CA ALA A 384 0.75 -31.96 8.41
C ALA A 384 -0.40 -32.40 7.48
N GLY A 385 -1.49 -32.97 8.00
CA GLY A 385 -2.61 -33.41 7.15
C GLY A 385 -3.29 -32.25 6.40
N ARG A 386 -3.44 -31.09 7.04
CA ARG A 386 -4.01 -29.89 6.41
C ARG A 386 -3.07 -29.32 5.34
N LEU A 387 -1.77 -29.31 5.63
CA LEU A 387 -0.73 -28.87 4.70
C LEU A 387 -0.62 -29.81 3.50
N TYR A 388 -0.69 -31.13 3.72
CA TYR A 388 -0.69 -32.13 2.64
C TYR A 388 -1.82 -31.89 1.65
N GLY A 389 -3.06 -31.73 2.14
CA GLY A 389 -4.21 -31.45 1.28
C GLY A 389 -4.11 -30.13 0.53
N TYR A 390 -3.62 -29.07 1.18
CA TYR A 390 -3.39 -27.78 0.55
C TYR A 390 -2.30 -27.84 -0.53
N TYR A 391 -1.12 -28.38 -0.21
CA TYR A 391 0.01 -28.46 -1.12
C TYR A 391 -0.27 -29.36 -2.32
N ALA A 392 -0.96 -30.49 -2.13
CA ALA A 392 -1.44 -31.33 -3.23
C ALA A 392 -2.41 -30.58 -4.18
N GLY A 393 -3.13 -29.58 -3.68
CA GLY A 393 -4.00 -28.73 -4.49
C GLY A 393 -3.24 -27.69 -5.31
N VAL A 394 -2.22 -27.05 -4.72
CA VAL A 394 -1.48 -25.93 -5.33
C VAL A 394 -0.30 -26.35 -6.22
N THR A 395 -0.06 -27.65 -6.40
CA THR A 395 0.82 -28.18 -7.46
C THR A 395 0.19 -28.09 -8.85
N LYS A 396 -1.11 -27.83 -8.94
CA LYS A 396 -1.81 -27.71 -10.21
C LYS A 396 -1.66 -26.28 -10.77
N PRO A 397 -1.42 -26.11 -12.08
CA PRO A 397 -1.40 -24.79 -12.70
C PRO A 397 -2.67 -23.99 -12.41
N HIS A 398 -2.51 -22.70 -12.12
CA HIS A 398 -3.66 -21.84 -11.84
C HIS A 398 -4.47 -21.56 -13.12
N PRO A 399 -5.81 -21.71 -13.11
CA PRO A 399 -6.62 -21.62 -14.33
C PRO A 399 -6.65 -20.23 -14.98
N GLN A 400 -6.41 -19.17 -14.20
CA GLN A 400 -6.43 -17.78 -14.68
C GLN A 400 -5.05 -17.21 -15.00
N ASP A 401 -3.97 -17.87 -14.56
CA ASP A 401 -2.60 -17.47 -14.88
C ASP A 401 -1.71 -18.71 -14.80
N VAL A 402 -1.41 -19.30 -15.95
CA VAL A 402 -0.60 -20.52 -16.06
C VAL A 402 0.87 -20.31 -15.70
N GLY A 403 1.32 -19.10 -15.36
CA GLY A 403 2.65 -18.82 -14.81
C GLY A 403 2.66 -18.66 -13.30
N TRP A 404 1.53 -18.85 -12.62
CA TRP A 404 1.42 -18.71 -11.17
C TRP A 404 1.50 -20.04 -10.44
N GLY A 405 2.41 -20.12 -9.45
CA GLY A 405 2.45 -21.18 -8.46
C GLY A 405 3.84 -21.77 -8.28
N TRP A 406 4.46 -21.53 -7.12
CA TRP A 406 5.81 -22.01 -6.83
C TRP A 406 5.93 -23.54 -6.77
N LEU A 407 4.82 -24.23 -6.52
CA LEU A 407 4.71 -25.70 -6.58
C LEU A 407 4.13 -26.21 -7.91
N ALA A 408 3.56 -25.33 -8.72
CA ALA A 408 3.02 -25.69 -10.04
C ALA A 408 4.08 -25.63 -11.15
N HIS A 409 5.22 -25.01 -10.88
CA HIS A 409 6.29 -24.77 -11.84
C HIS A 409 7.65 -25.21 -11.30
N ASP A 410 8.32 -26.10 -12.04
CA ASP A 410 9.61 -26.67 -11.63
C ASP A 410 10.70 -25.61 -11.46
N ASP A 411 10.71 -24.56 -12.27
CA ASP A 411 11.71 -23.48 -12.20
C ASP A 411 11.51 -22.56 -10.99
N GLN A 412 10.25 -22.35 -10.57
CA GLN A 412 9.92 -21.60 -9.36
C GLN A 412 10.23 -22.44 -8.11
N PHE A 413 9.88 -23.73 -8.13
CA PHE A 413 10.24 -24.66 -7.07
C PHE A 413 11.76 -24.76 -6.89
N ALA A 414 12.49 -24.96 -7.99
CA ALA A 414 13.95 -25.06 -7.98
C ALA A 414 14.60 -23.78 -7.41
N TRP A 415 14.04 -22.60 -7.71
CA TRP A 415 14.50 -21.34 -7.14
C TRP A 415 14.34 -21.29 -5.61
N ILE A 416 13.13 -21.56 -5.11
CA ILE A 416 12.87 -21.56 -3.66
C ILE A 416 13.72 -22.60 -2.94
N ARG A 417 13.80 -23.82 -3.48
CA ARG A 417 14.66 -24.87 -2.94
C ARG A 417 16.12 -24.43 -2.87
N ARG A 418 16.65 -23.80 -3.93
CA ARG A 418 18.03 -23.28 -3.96
C ARG A 418 18.25 -22.24 -2.88
N LEU A 419 17.35 -21.27 -2.73
CA LEU A 419 17.44 -20.28 -1.67
C LEU A 419 17.44 -20.94 -0.28
N THR A 420 16.62 -21.97 -0.07
CA THR A 420 16.60 -22.73 1.18
C THR A 420 17.93 -23.44 1.45
N GLN A 421 18.47 -24.15 0.46
CA GLN A 421 19.75 -24.86 0.56
C GLN A 421 20.92 -23.91 0.86
N GLN A 422 20.88 -22.71 0.26
CA GLN A 422 21.88 -21.67 0.47
C GLN A 422 21.69 -20.88 1.78
N GLY A 423 20.63 -21.14 2.54
CA GLY A 423 20.33 -20.41 3.77
C GLY A 423 19.89 -18.96 3.53
N ARG A 424 19.22 -18.68 2.39
CA ARG A 424 18.76 -17.33 2.01
C ARG A 424 17.33 -17.03 2.44
N ILE A 425 16.58 -18.03 2.89
CA ILE A 425 15.22 -17.87 3.45
C ILE A 425 15.29 -17.97 4.97
N VAL A 426 14.98 -16.88 5.67
CA VAL A 426 15.15 -16.72 7.11
C VAL A 426 13.79 -16.48 7.79
N PRO A 427 13.26 -17.47 8.53
CA PRO A 427 12.07 -17.29 9.36
C PRO A 427 12.40 -16.50 10.64
N ILE A 428 11.67 -15.41 10.89
CA ILE A 428 11.90 -14.50 12.02
C ILE A 428 10.59 -14.32 12.79
N GLY A 429 10.66 -14.43 14.12
CA GLY A 429 9.59 -13.93 14.97
C GLY A 429 9.64 -12.41 15.01
N GLY A 430 8.59 -11.75 14.52
CA GLY A 430 8.57 -10.29 14.47
C GLY A 430 7.19 -9.68 14.37
N ASP A 431 7.01 -8.55 15.06
CA ASP A 431 5.82 -7.72 14.92
C ASP A 431 6.15 -6.51 14.05
N MET A 432 5.29 -6.20 13.09
CA MET A 432 5.40 -4.97 12.29
C MET A 432 5.33 -3.70 13.16
N LEU A 433 4.70 -3.81 14.34
CA LEU A 433 4.64 -2.77 15.39
C LEU A 433 5.78 -2.88 16.41
N GLY A 434 6.62 -3.92 16.30
CA GLY A 434 7.75 -4.21 17.16
C GLY A 434 8.89 -3.20 17.00
N LYS A 435 9.95 -3.39 17.78
CA LYS A 435 11.09 -2.47 17.83
C LYS A 435 12.39 -3.08 17.34
N LYS A 436 12.39 -4.38 16.99
CA LYS A 436 13.60 -5.12 16.59
C LYS A 436 13.53 -5.65 15.16
N SER A 437 12.63 -6.58 14.86
CA SER A 437 12.75 -7.44 13.67
C SER A 437 12.89 -6.68 12.36
N MET A 438 11.96 -5.78 12.05
CA MET A 438 12.01 -5.00 10.80
C MET A 438 13.24 -4.09 10.71
N ARG A 439 13.69 -3.53 11.85
CA ARG A 439 14.86 -2.66 11.88
C ARG A 439 16.13 -3.45 11.62
N ASN A 440 16.26 -4.61 12.27
CA ASN A 440 17.40 -5.50 12.14
C ASN A 440 17.42 -6.20 10.77
N ILE A 441 16.26 -6.47 10.15
CA ILE A 441 16.16 -6.87 8.74
C ILE A 441 16.72 -5.76 7.84
N GLY A 442 16.30 -4.51 8.06
CA GLY A 442 16.79 -3.38 7.29
C GLY A 442 18.31 -3.18 7.43
N GLU A 443 18.85 -3.39 8.62
CA GLU A 443 20.30 -3.35 8.88
C GLU A 443 21.05 -4.49 8.20
N ALA A 444 20.56 -5.74 8.34
CA ALA A 444 21.14 -6.89 7.65
C ALA A 444 21.14 -6.70 6.12
N ALA A 445 20.05 -6.18 5.56
CA ALA A 445 19.94 -5.88 4.14
C ALA A 445 20.98 -4.83 3.68
N ARG A 446 21.24 -3.79 4.48
CA ARG A 446 22.31 -2.80 4.20
C ARG A 446 23.69 -3.44 4.24
N GLN A 447 23.98 -4.25 5.26
CA GLN A 447 25.27 -4.95 5.39
C GLN A 447 25.51 -5.94 4.23
N LEU A 448 24.45 -6.57 3.73
CA LEU A 448 24.50 -7.45 2.56
C LEU A 448 24.57 -6.67 1.23
N GLY A 449 24.37 -5.35 1.23
CA GLY A 449 24.33 -4.52 0.02
C GLY A 449 23.10 -4.77 -0.86
N VAL A 450 21.99 -5.23 -0.27
CA VAL A 450 20.79 -5.66 -1.01
C VAL A 450 19.60 -4.76 -0.67
N PRO A 451 18.98 -4.09 -1.66
CA PRO A 451 17.77 -3.30 -1.43
C PRO A 451 16.55 -4.22 -1.20
N ILE A 452 15.64 -3.84 -0.32
CA ILE A 452 14.34 -4.52 -0.15
C ILE A 452 13.41 -4.09 -1.28
N ARG A 453 13.22 -4.97 -2.26
CA ARG A 453 12.40 -4.69 -3.46
C ARG A 453 10.98 -5.18 -3.37
N VAL A 454 10.70 -6.17 -2.52
CA VAL A 454 9.33 -6.60 -2.25
C VAL A 454 9.09 -6.57 -0.75
N TYR A 455 8.11 -5.77 -0.34
CA TYR A 455 7.58 -5.77 1.01
C TYR A 455 6.12 -6.20 0.98
N TYR A 456 5.84 -7.44 1.39
CA TYR A 456 4.50 -8.01 1.41
C TYR A 456 3.86 -7.87 2.80
N THR A 457 2.72 -7.19 2.88
CA THR A 457 2.06 -6.90 4.16
C THR A 457 0.79 -7.70 4.40
N SER A 458 0.32 -8.47 3.41
CA SER A 458 -1.06 -8.96 3.38
C SER A 458 -2.03 -7.81 3.73
N ASN A 459 -3.04 -8.07 4.55
CA ASN A 459 -3.96 -7.09 5.12
C ASN A 459 -3.53 -6.61 6.53
N ALA A 460 -2.32 -6.95 6.98
CA ALA A 460 -1.93 -6.84 8.39
C ALA A 460 -2.22 -5.46 9.02
N PRO A 461 -1.93 -4.32 8.36
CA PRO A 461 -2.30 -3.03 8.92
C PRO A 461 -3.79 -2.85 9.19
N LEU A 462 -4.67 -3.36 8.32
CA LEU A 462 -6.11 -3.34 8.58
C LEU A 462 -6.52 -4.28 9.71
N SER A 463 -5.79 -5.38 9.92
CA SER A 463 -6.08 -6.35 10.97
C SER A 463 -5.99 -5.76 12.38
N TRP A 464 -5.19 -4.71 12.61
CA TRP A 464 -5.17 -3.97 13.89
C TRP A 464 -5.92 -2.62 13.84
N GLY A 465 -6.82 -2.45 12.87
CA GLY A 465 -7.67 -1.26 12.74
C GLY A 465 -7.12 -0.18 11.80
N GLY A 466 -6.06 -0.45 11.05
CA GLY A 466 -5.53 0.44 10.01
C GLY A 466 -4.64 1.57 10.52
N ILE A 467 -4.45 1.69 11.84
CA ILE A 467 -3.66 2.76 12.46
C ILE A 467 -2.18 2.57 12.14
N LEU A 468 -1.51 3.65 11.76
CA LEU A 468 -0.07 3.72 11.49
C LEU A 468 0.65 4.31 12.72
N SER A 469 1.09 3.44 13.63
CA SER A 469 1.88 3.87 14.80
C SER A 469 3.23 4.47 14.39
N LYS A 470 3.87 5.17 15.33
CA LYS A 470 5.24 5.66 15.15
C LYS A 470 6.19 4.50 14.84
N GLU A 471 6.11 3.40 15.58
CA GLU A 471 6.94 2.22 15.38
C GLU A 471 6.77 1.64 13.97
N TYR A 472 5.54 1.46 13.49
CA TYR A 472 5.29 0.98 12.14
C TYR A 472 5.87 1.91 11.07
N LYS A 473 5.64 3.22 11.21
CA LYS A 473 6.21 4.24 10.31
C LYS A 473 7.73 4.16 10.27
N ASP A 474 8.38 4.12 11.43
CA ASP A 474 9.83 4.04 11.56
C ASP A 474 10.38 2.74 10.98
N ASN A 475 9.69 1.61 11.22
CA ASN A 475 10.10 0.30 10.72
C ASN A 475 10.08 0.24 9.18
N VAL A 476 9.00 0.69 8.54
CA VAL A 476 8.90 0.68 7.07
C VAL A 476 9.85 1.70 6.44
N ARG A 477 10.00 2.90 7.04
CA ARG A 477 10.99 3.90 6.60
C ARG A 477 12.44 3.46 6.81
N GLY A 478 12.66 2.52 7.73
CA GLY A 478 13.96 1.94 8.02
C GLY A 478 14.40 0.85 7.05
N LEU A 479 13.54 0.37 6.15
CA LEU A 479 13.94 -0.61 5.12
C LEU A 479 14.73 0.08 3.99
N PRO A 480 15.85 -0.49 3.52
CA PRO A 480 16.60 0.07 2.39
C PRO A 480 15.84 -0.21 1.07
N MET A 481 14.90 0.65 0.70
CA MET A 481 14.15 0.56 -0.56
C MET A 481 14.82 1.38 -1.68
N ASP A 482 14.63 0.96 -2.92
CA ASP A 482 15.11 1.66 -4.12
C ASP A 482 13.94 2.02 -5.07
N ALA A 483 14.27 2.54 -6.26
CA ALA A 483 13.29 2.95 -7.25
C ALA A 483 12.43 1.81 -7.81
N GLU A 484 12.89 0.55 -7.70
CA GLU A 484 12.16 -0.64 -8.14
C GLU A 484 11.31 -1.25 -7.02
N SER A 485 11.54 -0.86 -5.77
CA SER A 485 10.83 -1.40 -4.61
C SER A 485 9.32 -1.19 -4.70
N VAL A 486 8.59 -2.27 -4.41
CA VAL A 486 7.14 -2.29 -4.30
C VAL A 486 6.68 -2.80 -2.95
N VAL A 487 5.56 -2.26 -2.48
CA VAL A 487 4.80 -2.81 -1.36
C VAL A 487 3.57 -3.51 -1.91
N VAL A 488 3.37 -4.75 -1.51
CA VAL A 488 2.30 -5.62 -1.96
C VAL A 488 1.37 -5.88 -0.78
N ALA A 489 0.09 -5.49 -0.93
CA ALA A 489 -0.86 -5.49 0.17
C ALA A 489 -2.26 -5.90 -0.30
N THR A 490 -3.07 -6.38 0.64
CA THR A 490 -4.51 -6.58 0.44
C THR A 490 -5.31 -5.62 1.32
N PHE A 491 -6.40 -5.12 0.76
CA PHE A 491 -7.45 -4.41 1.49
C PHE A 491 -8.75 -5.21 1.37
N ASN A 492 -9.73 -4.93 2.23
CA ASN A 492 -11.06 -5.58 2.14
C ASN A 492 -12.09 -4.74 1.37
N SER A 493 -11.63 -3.70 0.68
CA SER A 493 -12.44 -2.71 -0.04
C SER A 493 -11.53 -1.74 -0.79
N GLY A 494 -12.12 -0.98 -1.72
CA GLY A 494 -11.43 0.08 -2.45
C GLY A 494 -11.05 -0.30 -3.89
N ALA A 495 -11.29 -1.54 -4.31
CA ALA A 495 -11.17 -1.92 -5.71
C ALA A 495 -12.10 -1.10 -6.63
N PHE A 496 -11.70 -0.96 -7.90
CA PHE A 496 -12.57 -0.37 -8.93
C PHE A 496 -13.62 -1.37 -9.43
N ALA A 497 -13.35 -2.67 -9.33
CA ALA A 497 -14.28 -3.77 -9.55
C ALA A 497 -13.99 -4.89 -8.54
N GLN A 498 -14.41 -4.70 -7.28
CA GLN A 498 -14.25 -5.68 -6.21
C GLN A 498 -14.82 -7.05 -6.63
N LYS A 499 -13.98 -8.08 -6.80
CA LYS A 499 -14.42 -9.41 -7.29
C LYS A 499 -14.68 -10.41 -6.15
N ASP A 500 -13.87 -10.36 -5.10
CA ASP A 500 -14.04 -11.17 -3.87
C ASP A 500 -13.84 -10.28 -2.63
N TYR A 501 -13.73 -10.86 -1.44
CA TYR A 501 -13.48 -10.15 -0.17
C TYR A 501 -12.19 -9.31 -0.20
N TRP A 502 -11.15 -9.79 -0.88
CA TRP A 502 -9.86 -9.13 -0.95
C TRP A 502 -9.73 -8.27 -2.21
N HIS A 503 -9.35 -7.02 -2.01
CA HIS A 503 -8.82 -6.10 -3.01
C HIS A 503 -7.29 -6.14 -2.98
N TYR A 504 -6.65 -6.25 -4.13
CA TYR A 504 -5.20 -6.37 -4.27
C TYR A 504 -4.58 -5.00 -4.56
N HIS A 505 -3.40 -4.74 -4.00
CA HIS A 505 -2.75 -3.43 -4.12
C HIS A 505 -1.24 -3.56 -4.33
N VAL A 506 -0.69 -2.69 -5.17
CA VAL A 506 0.77 -2.51 -5.32
C VAL A 506 1.11 -1.02 -5.28
N SER A 507 1.98 -0.61 -4.37
CA SER A 507 2.48 0.77 -4.28
C SER A 507 4.00 0.83 -4.47
N SER A 508 4.51 1.97 -4.92
CA SER A 508 5.94 2.25 -4.85
C SER A 508 6.39 2.31 -3.38
N GLY A 509 7.47 1.59 -3.08
CA GLY A 509 8.10 1.59 -1.76
C GLY A 509 8.58 2.98 -1.32
N LEU A 510 9.28 3.70 -2.20
CA LEU A 510 9.78 5.05 -1.90
C LEU A 510 8.65 6.05 -1.65
N LEU A 511 7.59 6.02 -2.47
CA LEU A 511 6.43 6.89 -2.25
C LEU A 511 5.76 6.57 -0.91
N GLN A 512 5.70 5.29 -0.53
CA GLN A 512 5.15 4.90 0.75
C GLN A 512 6.02 5.37 1.92
N GLN A 513 7.35 5.27 1.83
CA GLN A 513 8.27 5.81 2.83
C GLN A 513 8.18 7.33 2.97
N GLU A 514 8.03 8.04 1.84
CA GLU A 514 7.78 9.48 1.81
C GLU A 514 6.49 9.83 2.56
N ARG A 515 5.37 9.17 2.23
CA ARG A 515 4.07 9.41 2.88
C ARG A 515 4.06 9.09 4.36
N LEU A 516 4.75 8.01 4.76
CA LEU A 516 4.86 7.63 6.17
C LEU A 516 5.63 8.68 7.00
N ALA A 517 6.42 9.55 6.37
CA ALA A 517 7.05 10.68 7.04
C ALA A 517 6.06 11.82 7.36
N TRP A 518 4.89 11.86 6.71
CA TRP A 518 3.92 12.93 6.93
C TRP A 518 3.14 12.70 8.23
N PRO A 519 3.07 13.71 9.13
CA PRO A 519 2.29 13.62 10.36
C PRO A 519 0.81 13.32 10.11
N ALA A 520 0.22 13.90 9.06
CA ALA A 520 -1.18 13.70 8.68
C ALA A 520 -1.55 12.26 8.27
N VAL A 521 -0.57 11.46 7.84
CA VAL A 521 -0.77 10.06 7.43
C VAL A 521 -0.81 9.19 8.67
N THR A 522 -2.00 8.89 9.18
CA THR A 522 -2.23 8.14 10.42
C THR A 522 -2.93 6.80 10.19
N HIS A 523 -3.40 6.53 8.97
CA HIS A 523 -4.15 5.34 8.61
C HIS A 523 -3.71 4.74 7.27
N VAL A 524 -3.63 3.41 7.17
CA VAL A 524 -3.07 2.69 6.01
C VAL A 524 -3.79 3.02 4.69
N ARG A 525 -5.12 3.24 4.73
CA ARG A 525 -5.88 3.66 3.53
C ARG A 525 -5.43 4.99 2.94
N GLN A 526 -4.82 5.85 3.74
CA GLN A 526 -4.24 7.10 3.26
C GLN A 526 -2.94 6.86 2.46
N LEU A 527 -2.38 5.66 2.47
CA LEU A 527 -1.27 5.33 1.58
C LEU A 527 -1.74 5.02 0.15
N ALA A 528 -3.04 4.77 -0.04
CA ALA A 528 -3.65 4.36 -1.30
C ALA A 528 -4.76 5.32 -1.79
N TRP A 529 -4.75 6.58 -1.36
CA TRP A 529 -5.82 7.53 -1.69
C TRP A 529 -5.87 7.91 -3.17
N ASP A 530 -4.73 7.91 -3.87
CA ASP A 530 -4.54 8.25 -5.28
C ASP A 530 -4.39 7.01 -6.17
N ARG A 531 -4.86 5.86 -5.67
CA ARG A 531 -4.79 4.61 -6.41
C ARG A 531 -5.53 4.70 -7.75
N ILE A 532 -4.97 4.06 -8.76
CA ILE A 532 -5.55 3.97 -10.11
C ILE A 532 -5.86 2.51 -10.43
N PRO A 533 -6.82 2.24 -11.34
CA PRO A 533 -7.15 0.89 -11.72
C PRO A 533 -6.02 0.25 -12.52
N THR A 534 -6.17 -1.05 -12.75
CA THR A 534 -5.41 -1.78 -13.76
C THR A 534 -6.41 -2.41 -14.76
N ASP A 535 -5.92 -3.10 -15.78
CA ASP A 535 -6.76 -4.00 -16.59
C ASP A 535 -7.48 -5.08 -15.73
N ASP A 536 -6.92 -5.43 -14.57
CA ASP A 536 -7.66 -6.09 -13.50
C ASP A 536 -8.28 -5.07 -12.54
N GLY A 537 -9.61 -4.96 -12.56
CA GLY A 537 -10.34 -4.01 -11.71
C GLY A 537 -10.30 -4.32 -10.22
N ASP A 538 -9.88 -5.51 -9.79
CA ASP A 538 -9.70 -5.87 -8.37
C ASP A 538 -8.28 -5.59 -7.86
N LEU A 539 -7.41 -5.11 -8.75
CA LEU A 539 -6.06 -4.68 -8.45
C LEU A 539 -5.91 -3.17 -8.65
N THR A 540 -5.26 -2.50 -7.70
CA THR A 540 -4.91 -1.09 -7.82
C THR A 540 -3.43 -0.86 -7.68
N ILE A 541 -2.97 0.24 -8.26
CA ILE A 541 -1.57 0.66 -8.16
C ILE A 541 -1.44 2.11 -7.71
N VAL A 542 -0.32 2.42 -7.08
CA VAL A 542 0.04 3.78 -6.63
C VAL A 542 1.52 4.04 -6.86
N GLY A 543 1.85 5.15 -7.53
CA GLY A 543 3.22 5.66 -7.58
C GLY A 543 4.23 4.81 -8.36
N LEU A 544 3.79 3.79 -9.10
CA LEU A 544 4.70 2.91 -9.84
C LEU A 544 5.35 3.70 -10.98
N ARG A 545 6.69 3.73 -10.99
CA ARG A 545 7.46 4.46 -11.99
C ARG A 545 7.18 3.88 -13.38
N SER A 546 6.97 4.78 -14.35
CA SER A 546 6.55 4.42 -15.70
C SER A 546 7.64 4.51 -16.76
N THR A 547 8.87 4.92 -16.42
CA THR A 547 9.98 5.03 -17.38
C THR A 547 11.32 4.72 -16.72
N PRO A 548 12.24 4.01 -17.38
CA PRO A 548 13.67 4.13 -17.10
C PRO A 548 14.08 5.57 -17.41
N ARG A 549 14.88 6.21 -16.56
CA ARG A 549 15.55 7.45 -16.98
C ARG A 549 16.85 7.08 -17.67
N GLU A 550 17.08 7.68 -18.83
CA GLU A 550 18.42 8.10 -19.24
C GLU A 550 18.98 9.14 -18.26
#